data_AF-A0A060CCJ7-F1
#
_entry.id   AF-A0A060CCJ7-F1
#
_cell.length_a   1.000
_cell.length_b   1.000
_cell.length_c   1.000
_cell.angle_alpha   90.00
_cell.angle_beta   90.00
_cell.angle_gamma   90.00
#
_symmetry.space_group_name_H-M   'P 1'
#
loop_
_entity.id
_entity.type
_entity.pdbx_description
1 polymer ?
#
loop_
_entity_poly.entity_id
_entity_poly.type
_entity_poly.pdbx_seq_one_letter_code
_entity_poly.pdbx_strand_id
1 'polypeptide(L)' 'MINPAYKSIDDYVDIESLNAYKKLIAHKKTPQEAFKLIKEKSRDNARVPMHWDSSAAAGFTTGTPWLRPTDQTEINVNA' A
#
# COMPACT_ATOMS: atom_id res chain seq x y z
N MET A 1 -9.58 3.25 8.02
CA MET A 1 -8.52 2.45 7.38
C MET A 1 -7.21 3.21 7.51
N ILE A 2 -6.12 2.52 7.83
CA ILE A 2 -4.79 3.11 7.95
C ILE A 2 -4.02 2.91 6.65
N ASN A 3 -3.01 3.75 6.40
CA ASN A 3 -2.14 3.55 5.25
C ASN A 3 -1.41 2.20 5.39
N PRO A 4 -1.26 1.43 4.29
CA PRO A 4 -0.68 0.10 4.36
C PRO A 4 0.79 0.15 4.79
N ALA A 5 1.21 -0.84 5.57
CA ALA A 5 2.57 -1.01 6.07
C ALA A 5 3.55 -1.55 5.00
N TYR A 6 3.48 -1.00 3.78
CA TYR A 6 4.36 -1.37 2.66
C TYR A 6 5.82 -1.01 2.94
N LYS A 7 6.71 -1.85 2.38
CA LYS A 7 8.16 -1.83 2.63
C LYS A 7 8.99 -1.57 1.38
N SER A 8 8.44 -1.79 0.19
CA SER A 8 9.09 -1.49 -1.09
C SER A 8 8.15 -0.76 -2.05
N ILE A 9 8.73 -0.10 -3.06
CA ILE A 9 7.97 0.44 -4.20
C ILE A 9 7.23 -0.68 -4.96
N ASP A 10 7.73 -1.91 -4.88
CA ASP A 10 7.12 -3.09 -5.54
C ASP A 10 5.79 -3.52 -4.91
N ASP A 11 5.47 -3.05 -3.70
CA ASP A 11 4.15 -3.27 -3.08
C ASP A 11 3.06 -2.38 -3.73
N TYR A 12 3.45 -1.38 -4.52
CA TYR A 12 2.54 -0.44 -5.19
C TYR A 12 2.26 -0.87 -6.63
N VAL A 13 1.02 -0.64 -7.07
CA VAL A 13 0.58 -0.97 -8.43
C VAL A 13 0.09 0.27 -9.19
N ASP A 14 -0.11 1.39 -8.49
CA ASP A 14 -0.50 2.66 -9.07
C ASP A 14 0.58 3.21 -10.02
N ILE A 15 0.22 3.28 -11.30
CA ILE A 15 1.11 3.77 -12.37
C ILE A 15 1.62 5.19 -12.07
N GLU A 16 0.80 6.04 -11.47
CA GLU A 16 1.21 7.40 -11.10
C GLU A 16 2.29 7.38 -10.02
N SER A 17 2.10 6.58 -8.96
CA SER A 17 3.10 6.38 -7.91
C SER A 17 4.41 5.80 -8.44
N LEU A 18 4.34 4.80 -9.33
CA LEU A 18 5.53 4.22 -9.98
C LEU A 18 6.26 5.24 -10.86
N ASN A 19 5.53 6.05 -11.61
CA ASN A 19 6.10 7.11 -12.44
C ASN A 19 6.70 8.25 -11.59
N ALA A 20 6.02 8.62 -10.51
CA ALA A 20 6.52 9.61 -9.56
C ALA A 20 7.82 9.12 -8.91
N TYR A 21 7.89 7.86 -8.49
CA TYR A 21 9.12 7.26 -7.96
C TYR A 21 10.26 7.37 -8.97
N LYS A 22 10.05 6.93 -10.23
CA LYS A 22 11.06 7.04 -11.30
C LYS A 22 11.52 8.48 -11.52
N LYS A 23 10.59 9.45 -11.51
CA LYS A 23 10.92 10.89 -11.61
C LYS A 23 11.76 11.35 -10.43
N LEU A 24 11.44 10.96 -9.20
CA LEU A 24 12.19 11.34 -8.00
C LEU A 24 13.62 10.82 -8.03
N ILE A 25 13.82 9.56 -8.47
CA ILE A 25 15.15 8.98 -8.69
C ILE A 25 15.92 9.76 -9.76
N ALA A 26 15.29 10.10 -10.89
CA ALA A 26 15.90 10.91 -11.93
C ALA A 26 16.30 12.32 -11.44
N HIS A 27 15.59 12.86 -10.44
CA HIS A 27 15.91 14.11 -9.76
C HIS A 27 16.89 13.93 -8.59
N LYS A 28 17.70 12.86 -8.60
CA LYS A 28 18.78 12.59 -7.63
C LYS A 28 18.32 12.38 -6.19
N LYS A 29 17.05 12.04 -5.94
CA LYS A 29 16.65 11.53 -4.62
C LYS A 29 17.13 10.10 -4.44
N THR A 30 17.46 9.76 -3.20
CA THR A 30 17.77 8.37 -2.84
C THR A 30 16.51 7.49 -2.95
N PRO A 31 16.65 6.17 -3.20
CA PRO A 31 15.53 5.22 -3.17
C PRO A 31 14.68 5.32 -1.91
N GLN A 32 15.30 5.55 -0.76
CA GLN A 32 14.64 5.67 0.54
C GLN A 32 13.81 6.95 0.65
N GLU A 33 14.35 8.10 0.22
CA GLU A 33 13.61 9.37 0.21
C GLU A 33 12.46 9.34 -0.79
N ALA A 34 12.69 8.82 -1.99
CA ALA A 34 11.65 8.67 -3.01
C ALA A 34 10.54 7.76 -2.50
N PHE A 35 10.89 6.62 -1.90
CA PHE A 35 9.93 5.68 -1.34
C PHE A 35 9.11 6.30 -0.19
N LYS A 36 9.75 7.05 0.70
CA LYS A 36 9.06 7.76 1.78
C LYS A 36 7.98 8.71 1.24
N LEU A 37 8.32 9.48 0.21
CA LEU A 37 7.36 10.40 -0.44
C LEU A 37 6.19 9.65 -1.09
N ILE A 38 6.45 8.52 -1.76
CA ILE A 38 5.39 7.68 -2.32
C ILE A 38 4.49 7.13 -1.21
N LYS A 39 5.06 6.65 -0.11
CA LYS A 39 4.29 6.11 1.01
C LYS A 39 3.32 7.12 1.63
N GLU A 40 3.67 8.39 1.63
CA GLU A 40 2.81 9.46 2.16
C GLU A 40 1.72 9.92 1.17
N LYS A 41 1.91 9.73 -0.14
CA LYS A 41 1.08 10.36 -1.18
C LYS A 41 0.37 9.40 -2.12
N SER A 42 0.74 8.12 -2.12
CA SER A 42 0.20 7.14 -3.05
C SER A 42 -1.31 7.01 -2.93
N ARG A 43 -1.98 6.90 -4.08
CA ARG A 43 -3.42 6.64 -4.16
C ARG A 43 -3.75 5.22 -3.70
N ASP A 44 -2.81 4.29 -3.80
CA ASP A 44 -3.00 2.91 -3.35
C ASP A 44 -3.22 2.82 -1.85
N ASN A 45 -2.79 3.84 -1.07
CA ASN A 45 -3.07 3.93 0.36
C ASN A 45 -4.57 3.82 0.69
N ALA A 46 -5.44 4.32 -0.20
CA ALA A 46 -6.89 4.27 -0.04
C ALA A 46 -7.57 3.15 -0.86
N ARG A 47 -6.80 2.40 -1.66
CA ARG A 47 -7.31 1.33 -2.53
C ARG A 47 -7.05 -0.07 -1.98
N VAL A 48 -6.30 -0.16 -0.88
CA VAL A 48 -6.08 -1.42 -0.15
C VAL A 48 -7.44 -2.03 0.19
N PRO A 49 -7.59 -3.37 0.08
CA PRO A 49 -8.83 -4.05 0.39
C PRO A 49 -9.45 -3.65 1.73
N MET A 50 -10.78 -3.56 1.78
CA MET A 50 -11.51 -3.35 3.03
C MET A 50 -11.22 -4.47 4.02
N HIS A 51 -11.01 -4.10 5.28
CA HIS A 51 -10.81 -5.07 6.36
C HIS A 51 -12.16 -5.47 6.97
N TRP A 52 -12.75 -6.55 6.47
CA TRP A 52 -13.99 -7.10 7.02
C TRP A 52 -13.75 -7.77 8.36
N ASP A 53 -12.69 -8.56 8.46
CA ASP A 53 -12.28 -9.25 9.68
C ASP A 53 -10.75 -9.44 9.75
N SER A 54 -10.29 -10.14 10.78
CA SER A 54 -8.87 -10.43 11.03
C SER A 54 -8.32 -11.65 10.28
N SER A 55 -9.13 -12.29 9.42
CA SER A 55 -8.72 -13.48 8.67
C SER A 55 -7.78 -13.13 7.50
N ALA A 56 -7.42 -14.16 6.71
CA ALA A 56 -6.57 -13.99 5.53
C ALA A 56 -7.17 -12.97 4.55
N ALA A 57 -6.30 -12.13 3.96
CA ALA A 57 -6.71 -11.01 3.10
C ALA A 57 -7.79 -10.09 3.75
N ALA A 58 -7.82 -10.04 5.08
CA ALA A 58 -8.78 -9.27 5.86
C ALA A 58 -10.26 -9.61 5.58
N GLY A 59 -10.54 -10.86 5.22
CA GLY A 59 -11.87 -11.33 4.84
C GLY A 59 -12.37 -10.79 3.50
N PHE A 60 -11.54 -10.06 2.74
CA PHE A 60 -11.92 -9.47 1.45
C PHE A 60 -12.08 -10.51 0.33
N THR A 61 -11.23 -11.53 0.32
CA THR A 61 -11.24 -12.57 -0.72
C THR A 61 -10.60 -13.85 -0.20
N THR A 62 -10.96 -14.98 -0.81
CA THR A 62 -10.28 -16.28 -0.63
C THR A 62 -9.11 -16.47 -1.59
N GLY A 63 -8.95 -15.60 -2.58
CA GLY A 63 -7.85 -15.59 -3.54
C GLY A 63 -6.69 -14.68 -3.13
N THR A 64 -5.90 -14.25 -4.12
CA THR A 64 -4.85 -13.25 -3.93
C THR A 64 -5.41 -11.86 -4.20
N PRO A 65 -5.46 -10.96 -3.21
CA PRO A 65 -5.88 -9.59 -3.46
C PRO A 65 -4.81 -8.86 -4.29
N TRP A 66 -5.27 -7.95 -5.14
CA TRP A 66 -4.40 -7.17 -6.04
C TRP A 66 -3.52 -6.15 -5.31
N LEU A 67 -3.92 -5.74 -4.10
CA LEU A 67 -3.14 -4.99 -3.13
C LEU A 67 -3.23 -5.72 -1.78
N ARG A 68 -2.14 -5.75 -1.02
CA ARG A 68 -2.07 -6.49 0.24
C ARG A 68 -2.65 -5.64 1.39
N PRO A 69 -3.72 -6.10 2.09
CA PRO A 69 -4.13 -5.46 3.34
C PRO A 69 -3.05 -5.67 4.42
N THR A 70 -2.93 -4.69 5.31
CA THR A 70 -2.03 -4.76 6.46
C THR A 70 -2.81 -4.37 7.71
N ASP A 71 -2.41 -4.89 8.87
CA ASP A 71 -2.93 -4.47 10.18
C ASP A 71 -4.43 -4.74 10.40
N GLN A 72 -5.01 -5.66 9.63
CA GLN A 72 -6.40 -6.08 9.76
C GLN A 72 -6.73 -6.73 11.12
N THR A 73 -5.74 -7.23 11.84
CA THR A 73 -5.91 -7.75 13.20
C THR A 73 -6.25 -6.67 14.21
N GLU A 74 -5.84 -5.42 13.95
CA GLU A 74 -6.10 -4.28 14.84
C GLU A 74 -7.31 -3.46 14.39
N ILE A 75 -7.48 -3.28 13.07
CA ILE A 75 -8.56 -2.46 12.50
C ILE A 75 -9.32 -3.27 11.46
N ASN A 76 -10.52 -3.73 11.82
CA ASN A 76 -11.48 -4.38 10.93
C ASN A 76 -12.93 -4.12 11.39
N VAL A 77 -13.92 -4.52 10.59
CA VAL A 77 -15.35 -4.28 10.89
C VAL A 77 -15.87 -5.19 12.00
N ASN A 78 -15.40 -6.43 12.07
CA ASN A 78 -15.87 -7.46 12.99
C ASN A 78 -15.08 -7.52 14.33
N ALA A 79 -14.28 -6.48 14.63
CA ALA A 79 -13.40 -6.42 15.80
C ALA A 79 -14.17 -6.27 17.13
#